data_AF-A0A7W6KLR8-F1
#
_entry.id   AF-A0A7W6KLR8-F1
#
_cell.length_a   1.000
_cell.length_b   1.000
_cell.length_c   1.000
_cell.angle_alpha   90.00
_cell.angle_beta   90.00
_cell.angle_gamma   90.00
#
_symmetry.space_group_name_H-M   'P 1'
#
loop_
_entity.id
_entity.type
_entity.pdbx_description
1 polymer ?
#
loop_
_entity_poly.entity_id
_entity_poly.type
_entity_poly.pdbx_seq_one_letter_code
_entity_poly.pdbx_strand_id
1 'polypeptide(L)'
;MSSIANSSASLRPNQFKWQIGLWAAQILLAVFYGFAGTLKTFMPPDALPAMGLNYATQIPFLLLRFIGICELAGTIGILLPALTRIKPSLTPLAALGFVAIQILAIAFHIYRGEIEVLPMNMIALAIAAFVVWGRTRKLPITPRA
;
A
#
# COMPACT_ATOMS: atom_id res chain seq x y z
N MET A 1 13.41 25.23 38.99
CA MET A 1 12.02 25.29 38.48
C MET A 1 12.06 25.82 37.05
N SER A 2 12.10 24.95 36.04
CA SER A 2 11.94 25.34 34.63
C SER A 2 10.75 24.57 34.06
N SER A 3 9.77 25.35 33.64
CA SER A 3 8.39 24.99 33.32
C SER A 3 8.26 23.85 32.32
N ILE A 4 7.34 22.95 32.66
CA ILE A 4 6.76 21.89 31.84
C ILE A 4 6.03 22.56 30.66
N ALA A 5 6.66 22.64 29.50
CA ALA A 5 5.94 22.84 28.24
C ALA A 5 5.56 21.48 27.67
N ASN A 6 4.55 20.85 28.29
CA ASN A 6 3.81 19.75 27.66
C ASN A 6 3.14 20.32 26.41
N SER A 7 3.89 20.29 25.31
CA SER A 7 3.42 20.67 23.99
C SER A 7 2.49 19.56 23.52
N SER A 8 1.23 19.60 23.92
CA SER A 8 0.16 18.94 23.17
C SER A 8 0.07 19.63 21.81
N ALA A 9 1.04 19.35 20.94
CA ALA A 9 1.20 20.00 19.65
C ALA A 9 0.01 19.61 18.78
N SER A 10 -1.04 20.44 18.83
CA SER A 10 -2.12 20.39 17.86
C SER A 10 -1.49 20.57 16.47
N LEU A 11 -1.83 19.66 15.55
CA LEU A 11 -1.36 19.78 14.17
C LEU A 11 -1.79 21.14 13.64
N ARG A 12 -0.88 21.89 12.99
CA ARG A 12 -1.29 23.10 12.28
C ARG A 12 -2.43 22.75 11.32
N PRO A 13 -3.41 23.63 11.08
CA PRO A 13 -4.62 23.30 10.29
C PRO A 13 -4.34 22.62 8.95
N ASN A 14 -3.26 23.03 8.25
CA ASN A 14 -2.85 22.39 7.00
C ASN A 14 -2.23 21.00 7.20
N GLN A 15 -1.51 20.75 8.29
CA GLN A 15 -0.96 19.42 8.60
C GLN A 15 -2.05 18.41 8.95
N PHE A 16 -3.14 18.86 9.57
CA PHE A 16 -4.29 18.00 9.85
C PHE A 16 -4.92 17.45 8.56
N LYS A 17 -5.11 18.31 7.54
CA LYS A 17 -5.60 17.90 6.22
C LYS A 17 -4.68 16.86 5.57
N TRP A 18 -3.35 17.08 5.59
CA TRP A 18 -2.38 16.11 5.08
C TRP A 18 -2.39 14.80 5.84
N GLN A 19 -2.54 14.85 7.18
CA GLN A 19 -2.62 13.66 8.02
C GLN A 19 -3.84 12.81 7.65
N ILE A 20 -5.02 13.42 7.49
CA ILE A 20 -6.24 12.72 7.05
C ILE A 20 -6.01 12.08 5.67
N GLY A 21 -5.53 12.86 4.70
CA GLY A 21 -5.29 12.36 3.34
C GLY A 21 -4.35 11.17 3.30
N LEU A 22 -3.26 11.21 4.09
CA LEU A 22 -2.30 10.10 4.15
C LEU A 22 -2.87 8.86 4.83
N TRP A 23 -3.66 9.02 5.89
CA TRP A 23 -4.34 7.88 6.51
C TRP A 23 -5.39 7.27 5.60
N ALA A 24 -6.19 8.09 4.93
CA ALA A 24 -7.18 7.63 3.97
C ALA A 24 -6.51 6.83 2.84
N ALA A 25 -5.40 7.35 2.27
CA ALA A 25 -4.62 6.65 1.26
C ALA A 25 -4.06 5.31 1.75
N GLN A 26 -3.49 5.26 2.96
CA GLN A 26 -2.97 4.01 3.55
C GLN A 26 -4.07 2.98 3.78
N ILE A 27 -5.22 3.39 4.32
CA ILE A 27 -6.37 2.50 4.56
C ILE A 27 -6.90 1.97 3.23
N LEU A 28 -7.04 2.84 2.22
CA LEU A 28 -7.50 2.44 0.89
C LEU A 28 -6.55 1.41 0.25
N LEU A 29 -5.25 1.65 0.28
CA LEU A 29 -4.25 0.68 -0.21
C LEU A 29 -4.30 -0.62 0.59
N ALA A 30 -4.43 -0.55 1.92
CA ALA A 30 -4.49 -1.72 2.77
C ALA A 30 -5.74 -2.58 2.51
N VAL A 31 -6.90 -1.96 2.27
CA VAL A 31 -8.11 -2.70 1.89
C VAL A 31 -7.95 -3.31 0.51
N PHE A 32 -7.47 -2.53 -0.47
CA PHE A 32 -7.29 -2.98 -1.84
C PHE A 32 -6.31 -4.16 -1.96
N TYR A 33 -5.08 -4.00 -1.45
CA TYR A 33 -4.06 -5.05 -1.49
C TYR A 33 -4.27 -6.14 -0.46
N GLY A 34 -4.93 -5.85 0.67
CA GLY A 34 -5.31 -6.87 1.64
C GLY A 34 -6.30 -7.85 1.03
N PHE A 35 -7.33 -7.33 0.35
CA PHE A 35 -8.28 -8.15 -0.39
C PHE A 35 -7.59 -8.91 -1.53
N ALA A 36 -6.92 -8.20 -2.44
CA ALA A 36 -6.27 -8.81 -3.60
C ALA A 36 -5.20 -9.84 -3.22
N GLY A 37 -4.41 -9.56 -2.18
CA GLY A 37 -3.39 -10.45 -1.66
C GLY A 37 -3.96 -11.69 -0.98
N THR A 38 -5.09 -11.55 -0.27
CA THR A 38 -5.82 -12.69 0.31
C THR A 38 -6.31 -13.64 -0.79
N LEU A 39 -6.92 -13.11 -1.85
CA LEU A 39 -7.37 -13.92 -2.99
C LEU A 39 -6.18 -14.69 -3.60
N LYS A 40 -5.12 -13.99 -3.98
CA LYS A 40 -3.93 -14.58 -4.61
C LYS A 40 -3.17 -15.57 -3.73
N THR A 41 -3.28 -15.44 -2.40
CA THR A 41 -2.57 -16.31 -1.45
C THR A 41 -3.35 -17.58 -1.12
N PHE A 42 -4.67 -17.47 -0.94
CA PHE A 42 -5.46 -18.56 -0.35
C PHE A 42 -6.44 -19.22 -1.31
N MET A 43 -6.90 -18.55 -2.36
CA MET A 43 -7.85 -19.18 -3.30
C MET A 43 -7.14 -20.10 -4.30
N PRO A 44 -7.82 -21.15 -4.82
CA PRO A 44 -7.35 -21.90 -5.98
C PRO A 44 -7.22 -20.99 -7.21
N PRO A 45 -6.17 -21.12 -8.03
CA PRO A 45 -5.98 -20.28 -9.22
C PRO A 45 -7.17 -20.27 -10.17
N ASP A 46 -7.85 -21.41 -10.34
CA ASP A 46 -8.99 -21.55 -11.25
C ASP A 46 -10.24 -20.79 -10.80
N ALA A 47 -10.33 -20.39 -9.52
CA ALA A 47 -11.42 -19.58 -9.00
C ALA A 47 -11.19 -18.07 -9.21
N LEU A 48 -9.95 -17.65 -9.47
CA LEU A 48 -9.55 -16.24 -9.54
C LEU A 48 -10.05 -15.50 -10.81
N PRO A 49 -10.17 -16.11 -11.99
CA PRO A 49 -10.76 -15.44 -13.16
C PRO A 49 -12.18 -14.92 -12.91
N ALA A 50 -13.01 -15.64 -12.15
CA ALA A 50 -14.35 -15.20 -11.78
C ALA A 50 -14.34 -13.91 -10.92
N MET A 51 -13.22 -13.62 -10.25
CA MET A 51 -13.00 -12.41 -9.45
C MET A 51 -12.34 -11.28 -10.26
N GLY A 52 -12.21 -11.42 -11.57
CA GLY A 52 -11.54 -10.46 -12.46
C GLY A 52 -10.01 -10.60 -12.53
N LEU A 53 -9.44 -11.65 -11.94
CA LEU A 53 -8.00 -11.94 -11.98
C LEU A 53 -7.70 -12.97 -13.10
N ASN A 54 -8.04 -12.62 -14.34
CA ASN A 54 -8.02 -13.52 -15.50
C ASN A 54 -6.64 -14.13 -15.81
N TYR A 55 -5.55 -13.45 -15.44
CA TYR A 55 -4.19 -13.94 -15.67
C TYR A 55 -3.76 -15.05 -14.70
N ALA A 56 -4.51 -15.31 -13.63
CA ALA A 56 -4.05 -16.13 -12.52
C ALA A 56 -3.75 -17.59 -12.88
N THR A 57 -4.42 -18.13 -13.90
CA THR A 57 -4.17 -19.49 -14.43
C THR A 57 -3.08 -19.53 -15.49
N GLN A 58 -2.57 -18.37 -15.90
CA GLN A 58 -1.63 -18.21 -17.02
C GLN A 58 -0.22 -17.85 -16.57
N ILE A 59 0.00 -17.76 -15.25
CA ILE A 59 1.31 -17.53 -14.64
C ILE A 59 1.69 -18.73 -13.76
N PRO A 60 2.99 -18.95 -13.49
CA PRO A 60 3.42 -20.00 -12.58
C PRO A 60 2.76 -19.87 -11.20
N PHE A 61 2.31 -20.98 -10.63
CA PHE A 61 1.63 -21.01 -9.34
C PHE A 61 2.44 -20.32 -8.22
N LEU A 62 3.75 -20.58 -8.16
CA LEU A 62 4.62 -19.95 -7.16
C LEU A 62 4.72 -18.43 -7.33
N LEU A 63 4.69 -17.94 -8.57
CA LEU A 63 4.68 -16.50 -8.84
C LEU A 63 3.37 -15.86 -8.35
N LEU A 64 2.22 -16.48 -8.61
CA LEU A 64 0.93 -16.03 -8.09
C LEU A 64 0.94 -15.93 -6.55
N ARG A 65 1.45 -16.97 -5.87
CA ARG A 65 1.55 -16.97 -4.39
C ARG A 65 2.53 -15.92 -3.88
N PHE A 66 3.67 -15.76 -4.55
CA PHE A 66 4.65 -14.73 -4.19
C PHE A 66 4.04 -13.33 -4.24
N ILE A 67 3.32 -12.99 -5.33
CA ILE A 67 2.63 -11.70 -5.45
C ILE A 67 1.65 -11.50 -4.30
N GLY A 68 0.80 -12.50 -4.02
CA GLY A 68 -0.17 -12.42 -2.92
C GLY A 68 0.48 -12.19 -1.55
N ILE A 69 1.56 -12.91 -1.25
CA ILE A 69 2.31 -12.74 0.01
C ILE A 69 2.93 -11.34 0.09
N CYS A 70 3.49 -10.82 -1.01
CA CYS A 70 4.02 -9.46 -1.06
C CYS A 70 2.93 -8.41 -0.82
N GLU A 71 1.73 -8.58 -1.41
CA GLU A 71 0.59 -7.68 -1.19
C GLU A 71 0.14 -7.68 0.27
N LEU A 72 0.08 -8.87 0.91
CA LEU A 72 -0.26 -9.01 2.32
C LEU A 72 0.82 -8.41 3.24
N ALA A 73 2.10 -8.65 2.95
CA ALA A 73 3.20 -8.05 3.69
C ALA A 73 3.20 -6.52 3.58
N GLY A 74 2.92 -5.98 2.39
CA GLY A 74 2.73 -4.55 2.17
C GLY A 74 1.53 -4.01 2.97
N THR A 75 0.43 -4.76 3.03
CA THR A 75 -0.79 -4.38 3.76
C THR A 75 -0.53 -4.28 5.27
N ILE A 76 0.22 -5.24 5.81
CA ILE A 76 0.65 -5.23 7.20
C ILE A 76 1.63 -4.06 7.44
N GLY A 77 2.62 -3.91 6.55
CA GLY A 77 3.67 -2.89 6.68
C GLY A 77 3.19 -1.45 6.51
N ILE A 78 2.11 -1.21 5.76
CA ILE A 78 1.57 0.14 5.57
C ILE A 78 0.72 0.61 6.77
N LEU A 79 0.12 -0.31 7.53
CA LEU A 79 -0.74 0.00 8.69
C LEU A 79 -0.06 -0.19 10.04
N LEU A 80 0.52 -1.36 10.33
CA LEU A 80 0.95 -1.67 11.69
C LEU A 80 2.06 -0.75 12.22
N PRO A 81 3.14 -0.44 11.47
CA PRO A 81 4.18 0.49 11.93
C PRO A 81 3.64 1.91 12.13
N ALA A 82 2.67 2.32 11.32
CA ALA A 82 2.03 3.63 11.43
C ALA A 82 1.13 3.72 12.68
N LEU A 83 0.36 2.67 12.98
CA LEU A 83 -0.56 2.61 14.11
C LEU A 83 0.19 2.48 15.44
N THR A 84 1.16 1.56 15.49
CA THR A 84 1.94 1.28 16.70
C THR A 84 3.02 2.32 16.96
N ARG A 85 3.48 3.00 15.90
CA ARG A 85 4.67 3.86 15.88
C ARG A 85 5.97 3.11 16.21
N ILE A 86 5.99 1.79 16.05
CA ILE A 86 7.19 0.95 16.16
C ILE A 86 7.79 0.80 14.76
N LYS A 87 9.04 1.25 14.57
CA LYS A 87 9.73 1.30 13.26
C LYS A 87 8.85 1.90 12.13
N PRO A 88 8.31 3.12 12.29
CA PRO A 88 7.39 3.70 11.31
C PRO A 88 8.00 3.93 9.92
N SER A 89 9.33 3.86 9.77
CA SER A 89 10.00 3.85 8.46
C SER A 89 9.61 2.66 7.57
N LEU A 90 9.04 1.59 8.14
CA LEU A 90 8.50 0.47 7.36
C LEU A 90 7.25 0.84 6.58
N THR A 91 6.47 1.85 7.00
CA THR A 91 5.28 2.29 6.28
C THR A 91 5.58 2.83 4.88
N PRO A 92 6.48 3.82 4.69
CA PRO A 92 6.84 4.24 3.35
C PRO A 92 7.58 3.15 2.54
N LEU A 93 8.28 2.22 3.20
CA LEU A 93 8.90 1.08 2.52
C LEU A 93 7.85 0.11 1.96
N ALA A 94 6.78 -0.17 2.72
CA ALA A 94 5.65 -0.97 2.25
C ALA A 94 4.93 -0.30 1.07
N ALA A 95 4.72 1.02 1.15
CA ALA A 95 4.16 1.79 0.04
C ALA A 95 5.06 1.74 -1.21
N LEU A 96 6.39 1.75 -1.04
CA LEU A 96 7.34 1.56 -2.14
C LEU A 96 7.25 0.14 -2.75
N GLY A 97 6.99 -0.87 -1.93
CA GLY A 97 6.68 -2.22 -2.40
C GLY A 97 5.44 -2.26 -3.30
N PHE A 98 4.38 -1.55 -2.92
CA PHE A 98 3.19 -1.40 -3.77
C PHE A 98 3.51 -0.65 -5.08
N VAL A 99 4.34 0.39 -5.05
CA VAL A 99 4.82 1.06 -6.27
C VAL A 99 5.51 0.07 -7.20
N ALA A 100 6.40 -0.78 -6.68
CA ALA A 100 7.07 -1.80 -7.47
C ALA A 100 6.09 -2.82 -8.08
N ILE A 101 5.12 -3.31 -7.29
CA ILE A 101 4.06 -4.19 -7.77
C ILE A 101 3.29 -3.55 -8.93
N GLN A 102 2.92 -2.27 -8.81
CA GLN A 102 2.17 -1.59 -9.87
C GLN A 102 2.98 -1.39 -11.14
N ILE A 103 4.26 -1.03 -11.05
CA ILE A 103 5.12 -0.89 -12.23
C ILE A 103 5.21 -2.23 -12.98
N LEU A 104 5.45 -3.31 -12.24
CA LEU A 104 5.52 -4.66 -12.81
C LEU A 104 4.17 -5.10 -13.40
N ALA A 105 3.07 -4.84 -12.70
CA ALA A 105 1.73 -5.18 -13.17
C ALA A 105 1.37 -4.40 -14.44
N ILE A 106 1.65 -3.10 -14.50
CA ILE A 106 1.43 -2.27 -15.69
C ILE A 106 2.20 -2.84 -16.89
N ALA A 107 3.50 -3.11 -16.72
CA ALA A 107 4.31 -3.70 -17.79
C ALA A 107 3.75 -5.06 -18.24
N PHE A 108 3.33 -5.90 -17.30
CA PHE A 108 2.71 -7.21 -17.57
C PHE A 108 1.41 -7.10 -18.36
N HIS A 109 0.50 -6.20 -17.98
CA HIS A 109 -0.78 -6.02 -18.66
C HIS A 109 -0.61 -5.38 -20.04
N ILE A 110 0.32 -4.43 -20.20
CA ILE A 110 0.68 -3.88 -21.52
C ILE A 110 1.20 -4.99 -22.44
N TYR A 111 2.10 -5.84 -21.95
CA TYR A 111 2.65 -6.96 -22.74
C TYR A 111 1.56 -7.91 -23.23
N ARG A 112 0.45 -8.04 -22.48
CA ARG A 112 -0.69 -8.90 -22.81
C ARG A 112 -1.80 -8.20 -23.59
N GLY A 113 -1.68 -6.90 -23.85
CA GLY A 113 -2.73 -6.11 -24.50
C GLY A 113 -3.96 -5.83 -23.64
N GLU A 114 -3.87 -6.02 -22.33
CA GLU A 114 -4.94 -5.81 -21.35
C GLU A 114 -4.96 -4.34 -20.92
N ILE A 115 -5.35 -3.45 -21.84
CA ILE A 115 -5.29 -1.99 -21.62
C ILE A 115 -6.38 -1.52 -20.64
N GLU A 116 -7.50 -2.25 -20.58
CA GLU A 116 -8.67 -1.95 -19.75
C GLU A 116 -8.38 -1.93 -18.25
N VAL A 117 -7.37 -2.67 -17.78
CA VAL A 117 -6.98 -2.70 -16.36
C VAL A 117 -6.00 -1.59 -15.96
N LEU A 118 -5.35 -0.96 -16.93
CA LEU A 118 -4.32 0.05 -16.66
C LEU A 118 -4.81 1.26 -15.85
N PRO A 119 -6.03 1.79 -16.04
CA PRO A 119 -6.52 2.91 -15.22
C PRO A 119 -6.51 2.60 -13.72
N MET A 120 -6.97 1.42 -13.32
CA MET A 120 -6.93 0.99 -11.92
C MET A 120 -5.48 0.91 -11.43
N ASN A 121 -4.58 0.39 -12.26
CA ASN A 121 -3.18 0.27 -11.88
C ASN A 121 -2.50 1.62 -11.66
N MET A 122 -2.80 2.59 -12.53
CA MET A 122 -2.28 3.95 -12.44
C MET A 122 -2.81 4.68 -11.21
N ILE A 123 -4.08 4.48 -10.86
CA ILE A 123 -4.68 5.04 -9.63
C ILE A 123 -3.99 4.47 -8.40
N ALA A 124 -3.85 3.14 -8.30
CA ALA A 124 -3.17 2.50 -7.18
C ALA A 124 -1.69 2.94 -7.08
N LEU A 125 -1.00 3.07 -8.22
CA LEU A 125 0.37 3.58 -8.29
C LEU A 125 0.47 5.00 -7.75
N ALA A 126 -0.43 5.89 -8.18
CA ALA A 126 -0.45 7.28 -7.74
C ALA A 126 -0.69 7.39 -6.23
N ILE A 127 -1.62 6.60 -5.68
CA ILE A 127 -1.91 6.58 -4.23
C ILE A 127 -0.70 6.04 -3.45
N ALA A 128 -0.08 4.97 -3.93
CA ALA A 128 1.13 4.40 -3.30
C ALA A 128 2.29 5.42 -3.30
N ALA A 129 2.56 6.07 -4.44
CA ALA A 129 3.57 7.12 -4.55
C ALA A 129 3.27 8.32 -3.63
N PHE A 130 2.00 8.70 -3.51
CA PHE A 130 1.55 9.73 -2.57
C PHE A 130 1.87 9.37 -1.12
N VAL A 131 1.64 8.11 -0.70
CA VAL A 131 2.01 7.65 0.65
C VAL A 131 3.52 7.63 0.84
N VAL A 132 4.30 7.17 -0.15
CA VAL A 132 5.77 7.20 -0.10
C VAL A 132 6.26 8.62 0.16
N TRP A 133 5.87 9.58 -0.69
CA TRP A 133 6.25 10.98 -0.53
C TRP A 133 5.76 11.56 0.80
N GLY A 134 4.50 11.28 1.14
CA GLY A 134 3.85 11.86 2.30
C GLY A 134 4.43 11.39 3.62
N ARG A 135 4.78 10.11 3.74
CA ARG A 135 5.36 9.52 4.96
C ARG A 135 6.88 9.59 5.05
N THR A 136 7.57 9.96 3.97
CA THR A 136 9.03 10.22 3.99
C THR A 136 9.38 11.68 4.14
N ARG A 137 8.66 12.59 3.46
CA ARG A 137 9.03 14.01 3.37
C ARG A 137 7.98 14.95 3.94
N LYS A 138 6.70 14.76 3.63
CA LYS A 138 5.66 15.75 3.95
C LYS A 138 5.26 15.75 5.43
N LEU A 139 4.97 14.57 5.95
CA LEU A 139 4.50 14.33 7.31
C LEU A 139 4.94 12.94 7.80
N PRO A 140 6.24 12.77 8.10
CA PRO A 140 6.77 11.54 8.67
C PRO A 140 6.10 11.19 9.99
N ILE A 141 5.99 9.90 10.29
CA ILE A 141 5.46 9.41 11.56
C ILE A 141 6.60 9.34 12.56
N THR A 142 6.49 10.09 13.65
CA THR A 142 7.45 10.06 14.74
C THR A 142 7.39 8.69 15.45
N PRO A 143 8.53 7.99 15.63
CA PRO A 143 8.59 6.76 16.41
C PRO A 143 8.06 6.96 17.84
N ARG A 144 7.48 5.91 18.42
CA ARG A 144 7.26 5.82 19.87
C ARG A 144 8.64 5.73 20.53
N ALA A 145 8.85 6.55 21.57
CA ALA A 145 10.07 6.57 22.38
C ALA A 145 10.33 5.20 23.04
#